data_AF-A0AAW2BT98-F1
#
_entry.id   AF-A0AAW2BT98-F1
#
_cell.length_a   1.000
_cell.length_b   1.000
_cell.length_c   1.000
_cell.angle_alpha   90.00
_cell.angle_beta   90.00
_cell.angle_gamma   90.00
#
_symmetry.space_group_name_H-M   'P 1'
#
loop_
_entity.id
_entity.type
_entity.pdbx_description
1 polymer ?
#
loop_
_entity_poly.entity_id
_entity_poly.type
_entity_poly.pdbx_seq_one_letter_code
_entity_poly.pdbx_strand_id
1 'polypeptide(L)'
;MEYSHEHRDGHSNPHRKAESSHVEVDPNHQGSFKVPIKALNIIWGNDPRFWQLISLSEEETQLTGFKDGAVLLQVNWIEVTGKVISSNFSKEAPASKYEIYYIVKFKVDAFGWHSVPIKFKVRINGEETVKSMNLESYREKNDVWHEIPGGEFSVVNESTAGNVEFGVFEVESDWWKGGMVLAGIKIKPKVDY
;
A
#
# COMPACT_ATOMS: atom_id res chain seq x y z
N MET A 1 42.20 14.17 31.47
CA MET A 1 41.04 14.38 30.58
C MET A 1 40.88 13.11 29.78
N GLU A 2 40.00 12.22 30.24
CA GLU A 2 39.63 11.03 29.47
C GLU A 2 38.54 11.43 28.49
N TYR A 3 38.82 11.29 27.19
CA TYR A 3 37.80 11.37 26.16
C TYR A 3 37.16 9.98 26.06
N SER A 4 35.95 9.84 26.61
CA SER A 4 35.08 8.72 26.31
C SER A 4 34.59 8.85 24.87
N HIS A 5 35.09 8.01 23.97
CA HIS A 5 34.43 7.77 22.70
C HIS A 5 33.12 7.02 22.96
N GLU A 6 32.00 7.74 22.99
CA GLU A 6 30.69 7.11 22.82
C GLU A 6 30.58 6.62 21.37
N HIS A 7 30.72 5.30 21.18
CA HIS A 7 30.21 4.65 19.99
C HIS A 7 28.69 4.76 20.01
N ARG A 8 28.13 5.66 19.20
CA ARG A 8 26.71 5.64 18.87
C ARG A 8 26.47 4.48 17.90
N ASP A 9 26.11 3.33 18.45
CA ASP A 9 25.47 2.26 17.70
C ASP A 9 24.12 2.77 17.16
N GLY A 10 24.13 3.25 15.92
CA GLY A 10 23.01 3.93 15.29
C GLY A 10 22.42 3.13 14.13
N HIS A 11 22.19 1.83 14.29
CA HIS A 11 21.45 1.07 13.28
C HIS A 11 19.96 1.41 13.37
N SER A 12 19.54 2.46 12.66
CA SER A 12 18.12 2.78 12.48
C SER A 12 17.42 1.64 11.73
N ASN A 13 16.26 1.20 12.22
CA ASN A 13 15.47 0.16 11.56
C ASN A 13 15.18 0.54 10.09
N PRO A 14 15.65 -0.24 9.09
CA PRO A 14 15.48 0.09 7.69
C PRO A 14 14.04 -0.09 7.20
N HIS A 15 13.20 -0.81 7.97
CA HIS A 15 11.80 -1.02 7.64
C HIS A 15 10.93 0.07 8.26
N ARG A 16 10.03 0.62 7.45
CA ARG A 16 8.99 1.54 7.94
C ARG A 16 7.88 0.73 8.63
N LYS A 17 7.44 1.20 9.79
CA LYS A 17 6.28 0.65 10.52
C LYS A 17 5.05 1.52 10.31
N ALA A 18 3.90 0.87 10.18
CA ALA A 18 2.60 1.52 10.06
C ALA A 18 2.20 2.25 11.35
N GLU A 19 1.68 3.47 11.20
CA GLU A 19 0.99 4.21 12.25
C GLU A 19 -0.52 4.13 12.00
N SER A 20 -1.18 3.17 12.65
CA SER A 20 -2.60 2.87 12.41
C SER A 20 -3.56 4.02 12.70
N SER A 21 -3.14 5.02 13.50
CA SER A 21 -3.88 6.25 13.76
C SER A 21 -4.09 7.12 12.53
N HIS A 22 -3.33 6.89 11.45
CA HIS A 22 -3.43 7.62 10.19
C HIS A 22 -4.40 6.98 9.18
N VAL A 23 -5.08 5.88 9.53
CA VAL A 23 -6.17 5.38 8.69
C VAL A 23 -7.33 6.37 8.76
N GLU A 24 -7.74 6.88 7.60
CA GLU A 24 -8.80 7.88 7.49
C GLU A 24 -10.07 7.23 6.92
N VAL A 25 -11.23 7.58 7.48
CA VAL A 25 -12.51 7.33 6.81
C VAL A 25 -12.65 8.37 5.70
N ASP A 26 -12.97 7.95 4.48
CA ASP A 26 -13.19 8.90 3.38
C ASP A 26 -14.49 9.68 3.66
N PRO A 27 -14.41 11.00 3.88
CA PRO A 27 -15.60 11.81 4.21
C PRO A 27 -16.60 11.87 3.05
N ASN A 28 -16.15 11.61 1.82
CA ASN A 28 -16.98 11.71 0.62
C ASN A 28 -17.72 10.41 0.28
N HIS A 29 -17.30 9.28 0.84
CA HIS A 29 -17.87 7.97 0.52
C HIS A 29 -18.04 7.16 1.81
N GLN A 30 -19.27 7.14 2.33
CA GLN A 30 -19.59 6.41 3.55
C GLN A 30 -19.14 4.94 3.45
N GLY A 31 -18.34 4.50 4.42
CA GLY A 31 -17.76 3.14 4.44
C GLY A 31 -16.48 2.96 3.61
N SER A 32 -15.98 3.99 2.92
CA SER A 32 -14.66 3.95 2.28
C SER A 32 -13.56 4.38 3.23
N PHE A 33 -12.35 3.87 3.00
CA PHE A 33 -11.17 4.16 3.80
C PHE A 33 -10.01 4.60 2.93
N LYS A 34 -9.19 5.51 3.46
CA LYS A 34 -7.90 5.91 2.92
C LYS A 34 -6.82 5.47 3.90
N VAL A 35 -5.84 4.74 3.39
CA VAL A 35 -4.67 4.29 4.15
C VAL A 35 -3.44 4.96 3.54
N PRO A 36 -2.99 6.11 4.09
CA PRO A 36 -1.83 6.83 3.58
C PRO A 36 -0.56 6.02 3.80
N ILE A 37 0.54 6.36 3.10
CA ILE A 37 1.87 5.74 3.30
C ILE A 37 2.29 5.65 4.76
N LYS A 38 1.89 6.63 5.59
CA LYS A 38 2.20 6.64 7.03
C LYS A 38 1.53 5.50 7.80
N ALA A 39 0.39 5.02 7.33
CA ALA A 39 -0.35 3.89 7.89
C ALA A 39 0.04 2.53 7.26
N LEU A 40 1.09 2.46 6.45
CA LEU A 40 1.58 1.23 5.83
C LEU A 40 2.93 0.81 6.42
N ASN A 41 3.14 -0.50 6.54
CA ASN A 41 4.47 -1.07 6.73
C ASN A 41 5.12 -1.19 5.36
N ILE A 42 6.38 -0.76 5.25
CA ILE A 42 7.14 -0.84 4.00
C ILE A 42 8.50 -1.45 4.34
N ILE A 43 8.76 -2.65 3.82
CA ILE A 43 10.08 -3.27 3.95
C ILE A 43 11.09 -2.41 3.18
N TRP A 44 12.21 -2.07 3.83
CA TRP A 44 13.20 -1.08 3.37
C TRP A 44 12.69 0.36 3.29
N GLY A 45 11.48 0.66 3.78
CA GLY A 45 10.83 1.96 3.62
C GLY A 45 11.52 3.16 4.29
N ASN A 46 12.41 2.93 5.25
CA ASN A 46 13.23 3.97 5.87
C ASN A 46 14.64 4.06 5.25
N ASP A 47 14.97 3.18 4.31
CA ASP A 47 16.27 3.17 3.65
C ASP A 47 16.20 3.98 2.33
N PRO A 48 16.85 5.15 2.27
CA PRO A 48 16.78 6.05 1.13
C PRO A 48 17.44 5.49 -0.14
N ARG A 49 18.10 4.34 -0.07
CA ARG A 49 18.62 3.63 -1.26
C ARG A 49 17.50 2.93 -2.03
N PHE A 50 16.40 2.60 -1.35
CA PHE A 50 15.32 1.77 -1.85
C PHE A 50 14.00 2.53 -1.93
N TRP A 51 13.70 3.36 -0.94
CA TRP A 51 12.47 4.14 -0.87
C TRP A 51 12.73 5.58 -0.49
N GLN A 52 11.99 6.51 -1.10
CA GLN A 52 12.02 7.92 -0.75
C GLN A 52 10.59 8.43 -0.50
N LEU A 53 10.34 8.94 0.70
CA LEU A 53 9.10 9.67 0.99
C LEU A 53 9.10 11.00 0.25
N ILE A 54 7.95 11.34 -0.32
CA ILE A 54 7.74 12.59 -1.04
C ILE A 54 6.43 13.24 -0.59
N SER A 55 6.36 14.55 -0.67
CA SER A 55 5.09 15.27 -0.63
C SER A 55 4.56 15.40 -2.05
N LEU A 56 3.26 15.16 -2.22
CA LEU A 56 2.57 15.31 -3.49
C LEU A 56 2.16 16.77 -3.68
N SER A 57 2.09 17.22 -4.94
CA SER A 57 1.60 18.58 -5.24
C SER A 57 0.13 18.74 -4.85
N GLU A 58 -0.38 19.97 -4.83
CA GLU A 58 -1.82 20.20 -4.58
C GLU A 58 -2.70 19.50 -5.62
N GLU A 59 -2.29 19.53 -6.90
CA GLU A 59 -2.98 18.84 -7.99
C GLU A 59 -2.97 17.32 -7.80
N GLU A 60 -1.81 16.74 -7.48
CA GLU A 60 -1.69 15.31 -7.20
C GLU A 60 -2.48 14.91 -5.96
N THR A 61 -2.53 15.78 -4.94
CA THR A 61 -3.34 15.56 -3.73
C THR A 61 -4.82 15.52 -4.06
N GLN A 62 -5.30 16.39 -4.96
CA GLN A 62 -6.70 16.38 -5.41
C GLN A 62 -7.04 15.11 -6.20
N LEU A 63 -6.13 14.64 -7.06
CA LEU A 63 -6.32 13.43 -7.87
C LEU A 63 -6.27 12.14 -7.03
N THR A 64 -5.29 12.04 -6.14
CA THR A 64 -5.02 10.81 -5.38
C THR A 64 -5.80 10.76 -4.06
N GLY A 65 -6.10 11.92 -3.49
CA GLY A 65 -6.65 12.05 -2.14
C GLY A 65 -5.60 11.93 -1.02
N PHE A 66 -4.30 11.94 -1.35
CA PHE A 66 -3.20 11.81 -0.40
C PHE A 66 -2.22 12.98 -0.52
N LYS A 67 -1.70 13.48 0.61
CA LYS A 67 -0.71 14.56 0.64
C LYS A 67 0.73 14.08 0.48
N ASP A 68 0.97 12.83 0.86
CA ASP A 68 2.30 12.22 0.88
C ASP A 68 2.29 10.95 0.02
N GLY A 69 3.45 10.57 -0.48
CA GLY A 69 3.69 9.33 -1.22
C GLY A 69 5.07 8.75 -0.93
N ALA A 70 5.37 7.62 -1.55
CA ALA A 70 6.67 6.98 -1.50
C ALA A 70 7.11 6.56 -2.91
N VAL A 71 8.30 6.98 -3.31
CA VAL A 71 8.96 6.54 -4.54
C VAL A 71 9.76 5.28 -4.22
N LEU A 72 9.48 4.19 -4.92
CA LEU A 72 10.34 3.03 -4.99
C LEU A 72 11.48 3.33 -5.97
N LEU A 73 12.68 3.50 -5.45
CA LEU A 73 13.87 3.77 -6.26
C LEU A 73 14.31 2.51 -6.99
N GLN A 74 14.52 1.42 -6.24
CA GLN A 74 14.84 0.10 -6.77
C GLN A 74 14.74 -0.95 -5.65
N VAL A 75 14.18 -2.13 -5.91
CA VAL A 75 14.32 -3.33 -5.05
C VAL A 75 14.10 -4.61 -5.87
N ASN A 76 14.59 -5.74 -5.37
CA ASN A 76 14.14 -7.09 -5.78
C ASN A 76 13.13 -7.70 -4.80
N TRP A 77 13.05 -7.20 -3.56
CA TRP A 77 12.07 -7.60 -2.55
C TRP A 77 11.08 -6.46 -2.27
N ILE A 78 9.84 -6.58 -2.77
CA ILE A 78 8.74 -5.66 -2.45
C ILE A 78 7.84 -6.31 -1.40
N GLU A 79 7.62 -5.60 -0.30
CA GLU A 79 6.59 -5.93 0.66
C GLU A 79 6.05 -4.64 1.30
N VAL A 80 4.79 -4.34 0.98
CA VAL A 80 4.05 -3.23 1.58
C VAL A 80 2.74 -3.77 2.12
N THR A 81 2.49 -3.59 3.42
CA THR A 81 1.32 -4.15 4.09
C THR A 81 0.57 -3.10 4.91
N GLY A 82 -0.73 -3.27 5.01
CA GLY A 82 -1.62 -2.44 5.82
C GLY A 82 -2.66 -3.28 6.52
N LYS A 83 -3.33 -2.66 7.49
CA LYS A 83 -4.45 -3.29 8.18
C LYS A 83 -5.48 -2.24 8.61
N VAL A 84 -6.75 -2.61 8.57
CA VAL A 84 -7.87 -1.79 9.07
C VAL A 84 -8.73 -2.66 9.97
N ILE A 85 -9.24 -2.09 11.07
CA ILE A 85 -10.09 -2.82 12.01
C ILE A 85 -11.39 -3.21 11.31
N SER A 86 -11.73 -4.51 11.31
CA SER A 86 -12.89 -5.03 10.57
C SER A 86 -14.23 -4.46 11.05
N SER A 87 -14.33 -4.05 12.31
CA SER A 87 -15.55 -3.44 12.87
C SER A 87 -15.87 -2.06 12.29
N ASN A 88 -14.93 -1.42 11.58
CA ASN A 88 -15.18 -0.12 10.95
C ASN A 88 -15.99 -0.24 9.66
N PHE A 89 -16.02 -1.42 9.04
CA PHE A 89 -16.74 -1.65 7.80
C PHE A 89 -18.23 -1.92 8.06
N SER A 90 -19.08 -1.46 7.15
CA SER A 90 -20.49 -1.85 7.16
C SER A 90 -20.63 -3.35 6.90
N LYS A 91 -21.66 -3.95 7.49
CA LYS A 91 -22.02 -5.37 7.32
C LYS A 91 -23.29 -5.55 6.50
N GLU A 92 -23.96 -4.46 6.18
CA GLU A 92 -25.24 -4.47 5.46
C GLU A 92 -24.99 -4.36 3.96
N ALA A 93 -25.73 -5.16 3.18
CA ALA A 93 -25.69 -5.06 1.72
C ALA A 93 -26.18 -3.66 1.26
N PRO A 94 -25.57 -3.10 0.19
CA PRO A 94 -24.52 -3.68 -0.63
C PRO A 94 -23.12 -3.57 -0.01
N ALA A 95 -22.94 -2.80 1.06
CA ALA A 95 -21.65 -2.49 1.67
C ALA A 95 -21.08 -3.62 2.55
N SER A 96 -21.49 -4.88 2.34
CA SER A 96 -20.80 -6.04 2.91
C SER A 96 -19.61 -6.49 2.07
N LYS A 97 -19.48 -6.02 0.82
CA LYS A 97 -18.36 -6.33 -0.08
C LYS A 97 -17.52 -5.08 -0.36
N TYR A 98 -16.21 -5.25 -0.38
CA TYR A 98 -15.25 -4.16 -0.58
C TYR A 98 -14.17 -4.56 -1.57
N GLU A 99 -13.60 -3.55 -2.24
CA GLU A 99 -12.42 -3.71 -3.09
C GLU A 99 -11.29 -2.76 -2.65
N ILE A 100 -10.06 -3.28 -2.70
CA ILE A 100 -8.84 -2.58 -2.31
C ILE A 100 -8.13 -2.08 -3.57
N TYR A 101 -7.89 -0.78 -3.63
CA TYR A 101 -7.21 -0.10 -4.73
C TYR A 101 -5.88 0.51 -4.28
N TYR A 102 -4.82 0.19 -5.02
CA TYR A 102 -3.48 0.73 -4.83
C TYR A 102 -3.34 1.95 -5.74
N ILE A 103 -3.05 3.12 -5.17
CA ILE A 103 -2.96 4.38 -5.91
C ILE A 103 -1.51 4.61 -6.32
N VAL A 104 -1.23 4.33 -7.59
CA VAL A 104 0.13 4.17 -8.11
C VAL A 104 0.37 5.02 -9.35
N LYS A 105 1.55 5.61 -9.47
CA LYS A 105 2.05 6.21 -10.72
C LYS A 105 3.39 5.60 -11.07
N PHE A 106 3.63 5.31 -12.34
CA PHE A 106 4.94 4.87 -12.81
C PHE A 106 5.65 6.05 -13.48
N LYS A 107 6.89 6.31 -13.11
CA LYS A 107 7.74 7.29 -13.81
C LYS A 107 8.07 6.79 -15.22
N VAL A 108 8.43 7.70 -16.12
CA VAL A 108 8.89 7.37 -17.48
C VAL A 108 10.03 6.35 -17.50
N ASP A 109 10.93 6.42 -16.52
CA ASP A 109 12.10 5.54 -16.36
C ASP A 109 11.84 4.32 -15.47
N ALA A 110 10.58 4.05 -15.10
CA ALA A 110 10.22 2.87 -14.33
C ALA A 110 10.55 1.58 -15.11
N PHE A 111 11.11 0.59 -14.40
CA PHE A 111 11.63 -0.63 -15.02
C PHE A 111 11.28 -1.87 -14.20
N GLY A 112 11.33 -3.04 -14.84
CA GLY A 112 11.24 -4.34 -14.15
C GLY A 112 9.82 -4.85 -13.85
N TRP A 113 8.77 -4.23 -14.41
CA TRP A 113 7.36 -4.56 -14.12
C TRP A 113 6.68 -5.58 -15.05
N HIS A 114 7.45 -6.19 -15.98
CA HIS A 114 6.93 -7.09 -17.02
C HIS A 114 7.18 -8.59 -16.79
N SER A 115 8.21 -8.97 -16.04
CA SER A 115 8.66 -10.37 -15.95
C SER A 115 8.04 -11.14 -14.79
N VAL A 116 8.00 -10.52 -13.61
CA VAL A 116 7.57 -11.17 -12.38
C VAL A 116 6.26 -10.54 -11.91
N PRO A 117 5.19 -11.34 -11.78
CA PRO A 117 3.91 -10.85 -11.29
C PRO A 117 4.01 -10.35 -9.86
N ILE A 118 3.33 -9.24 -9.61
CA ILE A 118 3.10 -8.71 -8.27
C ILE A 118 1.90 -9.46 -7.65
N LYS A 119 2.10 -9.98 -6.43
CA LYS A 119 1.04 -10.63 -5.65
C LYS A 119 0.40 -9.62 -4.72
N PHE A 120 -0.90 -9.46 -4.84
CA PHE A 120 -1.73 -8.74 -3.89
C PHE A 120 -2.46 -9.74 -3.01
N LYS A 121 -2.39 -9.55 -1.70
CA LYS A 121 -3.03 -10.43 -0.72
C LYS A 121 -4.04 -9.65 0.09
N VAL A 122 -5.17 -10.27 0.38
CA VAL A 122 -6.16 -9.77 1.33
C VAL A 122 -6.49 -10.88 2.30
N ARG A 123 -6.48 -10.60 3.60
CA ARG A 123 -6.82 -11.56 4.64
C ARG A 123 -7.86 -10.98 5.58
N ILE A 124 -8.92 -11.73 5.82
CA ILE A 124 -9.97 -11.41 6.78
C ILE A 124 -10.48 -12.72 7.39
N ASN A 125 -10.72 -12.74 8.71
CA ASN A 125 -11.25 -13.90 9.44
C ASN A 125 -10.47 -15.22 9.20
N GLY A 126 -9.16 -15.14 8.95
CA GLY A 126 -8.31 -16.30 8.67
C GLY A 126 -8.34 -16.80 7.23
N GLU A 127 -9.23 -16.27 6.38
CA GLU A 127 -9.24 -16.54 4.94
C GLU A 127 -8.31 -15.57 4.22
N GLU A 128 -7.47 -16.07 3.30
CA GLU A 128 -6.60 -15.26 2.46
C GLU A 128 -6.97 -15.44 0.98
N THR A 129 -7.13 -14.33 0.28
CA THR A 129 -7.23 -14.29 -1.18
C THR A 129 -5.94 -13.71 -1.76
N VAL A 130 -5.51 -14.25 -2.91
CA VAL A 130 -4.32 -13.81 -3.61
C VAL A 130 -4.66 -13.49 -5.07
N LYS A 131 -4.38 -12.27 -5.49
CA LYS A 131 -4.43 -11.84 -6.89
C LYS A 131 -3.00 -11.63 -7.39
N SER A 132 -2.68 -12.17 -8.55
CA SER A 132 -1.34 -12.07 -9.14
C SER A 132 -1.43 -11.43 -10.52
N MET A 133 -0.63 -10.39 -10.79
CA MET A 133 -0.61 -9.73 -12.09
C MET A 133 0.71 -9.01 -12.40
N ASN A 134 1.09 -8.96 -13.67
CA ASN A 134 2.13 -8.05 -14.14
C ASN A 134 1.58 -6.62 -14.22
N LEU A 135 2.37 -5.64 -13.80
CA LEU A 135 1.96 -4.23 -13.79
C LEU A 135 2.42 -3.46 -15.04
N GLU A 136 2.95 -4.18 -16.02
CA GLU A 136 3.49 -3.60 -17.25
C GLU A 136 2.53 -2.69 -18.00
N SER A 137 1.27 -3.09 -18.16
CA SER A 137 0.27 -2.28 -18.88
C SER A 137 -0.08 -0.97 -18.17
N TYR A 138 0.08 -0.92 -16.84
CA TYR A 138 -0.02 0.33 -16.07
C TYR A 138 1.27 1.16 -16.22
N ARG A 139 2.44 0.50 -16.23
CA ARG A 139 3.73 1.16 -16.41
C ARG A 139 3.90 1.79 -17.79
N GLU A 140 3.43 1.15 -18.86
CA GLU A 140 3.44 1.71 -20.22
C GLU A 140 2.67 3.05 -20.29
N LYS A 141 1.60 3.18 -19.50
CA LYS A 141 0.90 4.43 -19.23
C LYS A 141 1.59 5.16 -18.07
N ASN A 142 2.83 5.58 -18.30
CA ASN A 142 3.62 6.31 -17.32
C ASN A 142 3.10 7.73 -17.09
N ASP A 143 3.59 8.36 -16.02
CA ASP A 143 3.28 9.71 -15.54
C ASP A 143 1.79 10.04 -15.32
N VAL A 144 0.94 9.01 -15.26
CA VAL A 144 -0.46 9.11 -14.83
C VAL A 144 -0.73 8.26 -13.60
N TRP A 145 -1.67 8.71 -12.76
CA TRP A 145 -2.12 7.97 -11.59
C TRP A 145 -3.10 6.87 -11.98
N HIS A 146 -2.88 5.68 -11.43
CA HIS A 146 -3.69 4.48 -11.61
C HIS A 146 -4.34 4.09 -10.29
N GLU A 147 -5.60 3.64 -10.35
CA GLU A 147 -6.22 2.88 -9.26
C GLU A 147 -6.14 1.39 -9.61
N ILE A 148 -5.16 0.67 -9.05
CA ILE A 148 -4.93 -0.74 -9.37
C ILE A 148 -5.74 -1.61 -8.40
N PRO A 149 -6.71 -2.43 -8.87
CA PRO A 149 -7.49 -3.30 -8.01
C PRO A 149 -6.64 -4.48 -7.52
N GLY A 150 -6.34 -4.51 -6.22
CA GLY A 150 -5.49 -5.52 -5.60
C GLY A 150 -6.27 -6.68 -4.96
N GLY A 151 -7.58 -6.57 -4.79
CA GLY A 151 -8.37 -7.68 -4.25
C GLY A 151 -9.65 -7.23 -3.59
N GLU A 152 -10.49 -8.21 -3.29
CA GLU A 152 -11.83 -8.02 -2.73
C GLU A 152 -11.99 -8.84 -1.46
N PHE A 153 -12.89 -8.39 -0.59
CA PHE A 153 -13.27 -9.12 0.61
C PHE A 153 -14.70 -8.80 1.01
N SER A 154 -15.27 -9.69 1.83
CA SER A 154 -16.61 -9.51 2.40
C SER A 154 -16.56 -9.48 3.92
N VAL A 155 -17.38 -8.61 4.52
CA VAL A 155 -17.52 -8.48 5.97
C VAL A 155 -18.85 -9.11 6.38
N VAL A 156 -18.79 -10.19 7.16
CA VAL A 156 -19.97 -10.97 7.61
C VAL A 156 -20.31 -10.73 9.08
N ASN A 157 -21.55 -11.05 9.46
CA ASN A 157 -22.16 -10.70 10.73
C ASN A 157 -21.61 -11.42 11.97
N GLU A 158 -21.04 -12.63 11.82
CA GLU A 158 -20.61 -13.41 12.96
C GLU A 158 -19.20 -13.00 13.42
N SER A 159 -19.14 -12.35 14.59
CA SER A 159 -17.93 -12.10 15.40
C SER A 159 -16.66 -11.65 14.64
N THR A 160 -16.76 -10.59 13.82
CA THR A 160 -15.62 -9.92 13.17
C THR A 160 -14.79 -9.06 14.12
N ALA A 161 -14.34 -9.63 15.26
CA ALA A 161 -13.26 -9.04 16.04
C ALA A 161 -11.93 -9.37 15.34
N GLY A 162 -11.37 -8.42 14.60
CA GLY A 162 -10.16 -8.66 13.83
C GLY A 162 -9.72 -7.47 12.99
N ASN A 163 -8.84 -7.76 12.03
CA ASN A 163 -8.38 -6.80 11.04
C ASN A 163 -8.64 -7.35 9.64
N VAL A 164 -8.94 -6.46 8.71
CA VAL A 164 -8.70 -6.68 7.29
C VAL A 164 -7.23 -6.36 7.05
N GLU A 165 -6.44 -7.38 6.77
CA GLU A 165 -5.02 -7.24 6.41
C GLU A 165 -4.89 -7.29 4.89
N PHE A 166 -4.01 -6.48 4.34
CA PHE A 166 -3.76 -6.49 2.91
C PHE A 166 -2.31 -6.12 2.62
N GLY A 167 -1.84 -6.46 1.43
CA GLY A 167 -0.53 -6.02 0.99
C GLY A 167 -0.19 -6.40 -0.43
N VAL A 168 0.93 -5.84 -0.87
CA VAL A 168 1.55 -6.10 -2.16
C VAL A 168 2.92 -6.72 -1.93
N PHE A 169 3.19 -7.81 -2.66
CA PHE A 169 4.31 -8.71 -2.43
C PHE A 169 4.96 -9.11 -3.74
N GLU A 170 6.28 -9.02 -3.74
CA GLU A 170 7.14 -9.80 -4.62
C GLU A 170 8.45 -10.06 -3.88
N VAL A 171 8.56 -11.25 -3.32
CA VAL A 171 9.62 -11.61 -2.36
C VAL A 171 10.33 -12.91 -2.71
N GLU A 172 9.93 -13.51 -3.84
CA GLU A 172 10.34 -14.85 -4.26
C GLU A 172 11.31 -14.82 -5.47
N SER A 173 11.64 -13.61 -5.95
CA SER A 173 12.47 -13.42 -7.15
C SER A 173 13.62 -12.46 -6.86
N ASP A 174 14.71 -12.62 -7.60
CA ASP A 174 15.82 -11.65 -7.61
C ASP A 174 15.63 -10.55 -8.66
N TRP A 175 14.42 -10.38 -9.20
CA TRP A 175 14.13 -9.46 -10.29
C TRP A 175 14.00 -8.03 -9.78
N TRP A 176 14.93 -7.16 -10.18
CA TRP A 176 14.94 -5.76 -9.78
C TRP A 176 13.87 -4.94 -10.52
N LYS A 177 13.23 -4.03 -9.78
CA LYS A 177 12.32 -3.03 -10.34
C LYS A 177 12.35 -1.74 -9.55
N GLY A 178 11.95 -0.65 -10.20
CA GLY A 178 11.99 0.70 -9.65
C GLY A 178 11.11 1.67 -10.42
N GLY A 179 11.11 2.92 -9.96
CA GLY A 179 10.41 4.04 -10.59
C GLY A 179 8.89 4.09 -10.32
N MET A 180 8.37 3.29 -9.40
CA MET A 180 6.96 3.35 -8.98
C MET A 180 6.78 4.37 -7.85
N VAL A 181 5.73 5.18 -7.91
CA VAL A 181 5.26 6.04 -6.82
C VAL A 181 3.97 5.44 -6.26
N LEU A 182 3.95 5.18 -4.96
CA LEU A 182 2.76 4.77 -4.22
C LEU A 182 2.25 5.96 -3.38
N ALA A 183 1.02 6.42 -3.60
CA ALA A 183 0.41 7.47 -2.79
C ALA A 183 -0.27 6.91 -1.52
N GLY A 184 -0.85 5.72 -1.64
CA GLY A 184 -1.60 5.09 -0.55
C GLY A 184 -2.61 4.08 -1.10
N ILE A 185 -3.49 3.61 -0.21
CA ILE A 185 -4.51 2.60 -0.51
C ILE A 185 -5.89 3.19 -0.28
N LYS A 186 -6.81 2.97 -1.22
CA LYS A 186 -8.24 3.25 -1.03
C LYS A 186 -8.98 1.93 -0.90
N ILE A 187 -9.87 1.82 0.08
CA ILE A 187 -10.79 0.68 0.23
C ILE A 187 -12.19 1.23 0.03
N LYS A 188 -12.95 0.66 -0.91
CA LYS A 188 -14.27 1.19 -1.31
C LYS A 188 -15.32 0.08 -1.27
N PRO A 189 -16.58 0.37 -0.87
CA PRO A 189 -17.69 -0.55 -1.07
C PRO A 189 -17.80 -0.95 -2.54
N LYS A 190 -18.03 -2.23 -2.80
CA LYS A 190 -18.25 -2.77 -4.13
C LYS A 190 -19.72 -3.15 -4.27
N VAL A 191 -20.42 -2.49 -5.19
CA VAL A 191 -21.79 -2.83 -5.56
C VAL A 191 -21.71 -3.78 -6.76
N ASP A 192 -22.11 -5.03 -6.58
CA ASP A 192 -22.34 -5.94 -7.70
C ASP A 192 -23.66 -5.50 -8.39
N TYR A 193 -23.58 -5.11 -9.66
CA TYR A 193 -24.74 -4.73 -10.49
C TYR A 193 -25.40 -5.95 -11.14
#